data_AF-A0ABD1X1G5-F1
#
_entry.id   AF-A0ABD1X1G5-F1
#
_cell.length_a   1.000
_cell.length_b   1.000
_cell.length_c   1.000
_cell.angle_alpha   90.00
_cell.angle_beta   90.00
_cell.angle_gamma   90.00
#
_symmetry.space_group_name_H-M   'P 1'
#
loop_
_entity.id
_entity.type
_entity.pdbx_description
1 polymer ?
#
loop_
_entity_poly.entity_id
_entity_poly.type
_entity_poly.pdbx_seq_one_letter_code
_entity_poly.pdbx_strand_id
1 'polypeptide(L)'
;MFDSLRFNPFKFNIFSTITFTLIILVIISADSLLSNNLSIHSVDDENRSNHHELQTHKASEPLKSTSSDDQVRIKVTEKITEEKGRFPELQLFKSTNLTPKFDSRILEFFGRYQCKVQFFMTWISPAESFGRREFFVIESLFKTNPAGCLIILSNTMDSGYGYRILKPLIERGYVVQAMAPNLYSLFNNTPSKIWFNDIKSGKTDPGEIPLAQNLSNLIRLAVLYKYGGVYLDTDFIVLKDFSGLRNSIGAQSIDVNGNWTRLNNAVLVFDKMHPLLYMFMEEFAFTFDGNRWGHNGPYMVSRVVERVAKTQDIDFTVLPPMAFYPVDWIRVARFFARPNGQNGEIWVEAKLRHLKREAYGVHLWNRQSRRFKIEHGSIIGRLISDHCIICRHTYSS
;
A
#
# COMPACT_ATOMS: atom_id res chain seq x y z
N MET A 1 -16.44 -34.16 58.79
CA MET A 1 -17.19 -32.98 59.25
C MET A 1 -17.30 -32.03 58.06
N PHE A 2 -18.48 -32.03 57.45
CA PHE A 2 -18.87 -31.20 56.31
C PHE A 2 -19.07 -29.76 56.78
N ASP A 3 -18.73 -28.78 55.94
CA ASP A 3 -19.50 -27.55 55.67
C ASP A 3 -18.73 -26.68 54.66
N SER A 4 -19.10 -26.64 53.37
CA SER A 4 -20.26 -26.00 52.71
C SER A 4 -19.94 -24.58 52.21
N LEU A 5 -19.66 -24.52 50.90
CA LEU A 5 -19.50 -23.32 50.07
C LEU A 5 -20.86 -22.62 49.90
N ARG A 6 -20.95 -21.33 50.23
CA ARG A 6 -22.06 -20.46 49.81
C ARG A 6 -21.71 -19.79 48.48
N PHE A 7 -22.32 -20.26 47.41
CA PHE A 7 -22.42 -19.56 46.13
C PHE A 7 -23.53 -18.51 46.18
N ASN A 8 -23.23 -17.31 45.69
CA ASN A 8 -24.19 -16.22 45.48
C ASN A 8 -24.69 -16.31 44.02
N PRO A 9 -25.99 -16.34 43.71
CA PRO A 9 -26.46 -16.50 42.34
C PRO A 9 -26.38 -15.17 41.57
N PHE A 10 -25.57 -15.16 40.50
CA PHE A 10 -25.60 -14.12 39.47
C PHE A 10 -26.96 -14.14 38.75
N LYS A 11 -27.70 -13.04 38.80
CA LYS A 11 -28.93 -12.83 38.03
C LYS A 11 -28.59 -12.69 36.54
N PHE A 12 -29.04 -13.64 35.72
CA PHE A 12 -28.99 -13.53 34.26
C PHE A 12 -30.06 -12.55 33.76
N ASN A 13 -29.64 -11.56 32.97
CA ASN A 13 -30.53 -10.59 32.34
C ASN A 13 -31.12 -11.19 31.05
N ILE A 14 -32.30 -11.80 31.17
CA ILE A 14 -32.99 -12.57 30.11
C ILE A 14 -33.32 -11.70 28.86
N PHE A 15 -33.35 -10.37 28.99
CA PHE A 15 -33.60 -9.46 27.86
C PHE A 15 -32.40 -9.27 26.91
N SER A 16 -31.18 -9.61 27.32
CA SER A 16 -29.97 -9.46 26.48
C SER A 16 -29.73 -10.69 25.59
N THR A 17 -30.16 -11.87 26.02
CA THR A 17 -29.99 -13.11 25.26
C THR A 17 -31.04 -13.26 24.16
N ILE A 18 -32.25 -12.74 24.35
CA ILE A 18 -33.33 -12.78 23.34
C ILE A 18 -33.02 -11.86 22.14
N THR A 19 -32.37 -10.71 22.37
CA THR A 19 -31.95 -9.81 21.29
C THR A 19 -30.79 -10.39 20.47
N PHE A 20 -29.85 -11.08 21.10
CA PHE A 20 -28.74 -11.75 20.40
C PHE A 20 -29.19 -12.94 19.56
N THR A 21 -30.13 -13.76 20.03
CA THR A 21 -30.65 -14.90 19.24
C THR A 21 -31.49 -14.45 18.05
N LEU A 22 -32.27 -13.37 18.18
CA LEU A 22 -33.02 -12.80 17.06
C LEU A 22 -32.09 -12.23 15.96
N ILE A 23 -30.99 -11.57 16.33
CA ILE A 23 -30.01 -11.04 15.36
C ILE A 23 -29.32 -12.19 14.60
N ILE A 24 -28.96 -13.27 15.30
CA ILE A 24 -28.35 -14.45 14.66
C ILE A 24 -29.36 -15.15 13.72
N LEU A 25 -30.65 -15.23 14.08
CA LEU A 25 -31.68 -15.81 13.24
C LEU A 25 -31.97 -14.98 11.97
N VAL A 26 -31.90 -13.65 12.07
CA VAL A 26 -32.02 -12.75 10.89
C VAL A 26 -30.83 -12.89 9.95
N ILE A 27 -29.61 -13.07 10.48
CA ILE A 27 -28.41 -13.29 9.63
C ILE A 27 -28.49 -14.65 8.92
N ILE A 28 -28.90 -15.72 9.61
CA ILE A 28 -29.00 -17.07 9.02
C ILE A 28 -30.13 -17.15 7.97
N SER A 29 -31.25 -16.46 8.18
CA SER A 29 -32.36 -16.43 7.22
C SER A 29 -32.10 -15.52 6.01
N ALA A 30 -31.32 -14.46 6.16
CA ALA A 30 -30.85 -13.66 5.02
C ALA A 30 -29.86 -14.45 4.13
N ASP A 31 -28.99 -15.27 4.72
CA ASP A 31 -28.06 -16.13 3.98
C ASP A 31 -28.77 -17.28 3.25
N SER A 32 -29.87 -17.84 3.80
CA SER A 32 -30.63 -18.91 3.12
C SER A 32 -31.50 -18.39 1.97
N LEU A 33 -31.96 -17.14 2.03
CA LEU A 33 -32.67 -16.48 0.92
C LEU A 33 -31.74 -16.05 -0.23
N LEU A 34 -30.47 -15.74 0.07
CA LEU A 34 -29.46 -15.40 -0.94
C LEU A 34 -28.84 -16.62 -1.62
N SER A 35 -28.87 -17.80 -0.99
CA SER A 35 -28.26 -19.03 -1.52
C SER A 35 -29.21 -19.90 -2.36
N ASN A 36 -30.51 -19.62 -2.38
CA ASN A 36 -31.51 -20.41 -3.13
C ASN A 36 -31.77 -19.94 -4.58
N ASN A 37 -31.05 -18.94 -5.10
CA ASN A 37 -31.26 -18.42 -6.47
C ASN A 37 -30.09 -18.66 -7.45
N LEU A 38 -29.23 -19.63 -7.18
CA LEU A 38 -28.22 -20.11 -8.15
C LEU A 38 -28.55 -21.54 -8.58
N SER A 39 -29.54 -21.67 -9.48
CA SER A 39 -29.72 -22.93 -10.20
C SER A 39 -28.70 -23.03 -11.34
N ILE A 40 -27.98 -24.13 -11.30
CA ILE A 40 -27.00 -24.63 -12.27
C ILE A 40 -27.67 -24.79 -13.65
N HIS A 41 -27.10 -24.16 -14.67
CA HIS A 41 -27.18 -24.65 -16.05
C HIS A 41 -25.78 -24.84 -16.60
N SER A 42 -25.43 -26.11 -16.77
CA SER A 42 -24.29 -26.63 -17.53
C SER A 42 -24.49 -26.37 -19.02
N VAL A 43 -23.51 -25.76 -19.69
CA VAL A 43 -23.33 -25.87 -21.14
C VAL A 43 -21.83 -25.99 -21.43
N ASP A 44 -21.55 -26.96 -22.30
CA ASP A 44 -20.25 -27.46 -22.74
C ASP A 44 -19.36 -26.44 -23.47
N ASP A 45 -18.09 -26.85 -23.51
CA ASP A 45 -16.92 -26.27 -24.16
C ASP A 45 -17.10 -26.15 -25.69
N GLU A 46 -16.85 -24.97 -26.26
CA GLU A 46 -16.50 -24.85 -27.68
C GLU A 46 -15.55 -23.69 -27.96
N ASN A 47 -14.41 -24.04 -28.54
CA ASN A 47 -13.37 -23.15 -29.07
C ASN A 47 -13.95 -22.08 -30.02
N ARG A 48 -13.62 -20.80 -29.77
CA ARG A 48 -13.38 -19.86 -30.87
C ARG A 48 -12.55 -18.65 -30.45
N SER A 49 -11.38 -18.51 -31.07
CA SER A 49 -10.68 -17.23 -31.16
C SER A 49 -11.58 -16.21 -31.84
N ASN A 50 -11.66 -14.98 -31.33
CA ASN A 50 -11.85 -13.81 -32.16
C ASN A 50 -11.44 -12.54 -31.40
N HIS A 51 -10.57 -11.77 -32.07
CA HIS A 51 -10.36 -10.36 -31.85
C HIS A 51 -11.70 -9.61 -31.73
N HIS A 52 -11.84 -8.72 -30.75
CA HIS A 52 -12.73 -7.58 -30.92
C HIS A 52 -12.11 -6.29 -30.39
N GLU A 53 -12.14 -5.33 -31.29
CA GLU A 53 -11.67 -3.97 -31.20
C GLU A 53 -12.42 -3.14 -30.16
N LEU A 54 -11.68 -2.14 -29.70
CA LEU A 54 -12.07 -1.02 -28.89
C LEU A 54 -13.26 -0.25 -29.50
N GLN A 55 -14.37 -0.12 -28.77
CA GLN A 55 -15.36 0.91 -29.04
C GLN A 55 -15.64 1.75 -27.79
N THR A 56 -15.51 3.06 -28.01
CA THR A 56 -15.83 4.17 -27.12
C THR A 56 -17.36 4.34 -27.04
N HIS A 57 -17.91 4.83 -25.92
CA HIS A 57 -18.97 5.86 -25.90
C HIS A 57 -19.38 6.34 -24.48
N LYS A 58 -19.34 7.67 -24.36
CA LYS A 58 -20.24 8.67 -23.73
C LYS A 58 -20.98 8.40 -22.40
N ALA A 59 -20.79 9.37 -21.50
CA ALA A 59 -21.43 9.55 -20.21
C ALA A 59 -22.85 10.15 -20.28
N SER A 60 -23.63 9.89 -19.23
CA SER A 60 -24.90 10.57 -18.89
C SER A 60 -24.81 11.22 -17.50
N GLU A 61 -25.44 12.39 -17.36
CA GLU A 61 -25.38 13.36 -16.25
C GLU A 61 -26.05 12.94 -14.92
N PRO A 62 -25.74 13.60 -13.78
CA PRO A 62 -26.23 13.24 -12.44
C PRO A 62 -27.47 14.03 -11.97
N LEU A 63 -28.28 13.38 -11.14
CA LEU A 63 -29.46 13.93 -10.46
C LEU A 63 -29.08 14.67 -9.16
N LYS A 64 -29.57 15.90 -8.98
CA LYS A 64 -29.50 16.70 -7.74
C LYS A 64 -30.45 16.15 -6.67
N SER A 65 -30.04 16.24 -5.40
CA SER A 65 -30.96 16.38 -4.27
C SER A 65 -30.43 17.37 -3.25
N THR A 66 -31.36 18.13 -2.67
CA THR A 66 -31.23 19.29 -1.79
C THR A 66 -31.76 18.98 -0.38
N SER A 67 -31.31 19.77 0.61
CA SER A 67 -31.86 20.04 1.97
C SER A 67 -31.07 19.43 3.11
N SER A 68 -30.90 20.03 4.29
CA SER A 68 -30.99 21.39 4.83
C SER A 68 -30.45 21.29 6.28
N ASP A 69 -29.99 22.42 6.83
CA ASP A 69 -29.40 22.59 8.16
C ASP A 69 -30.13 21.92 9.34
N ASP A 70 -29.35 21.52 10.35
CA ASP A 70 -29.59 22.00 11.72
C ASP A 70 -28.32 21.96 12.59
N GLN A 71 -28.03 23.10 13.21
CA GLN A 71 -26.88 23.36 14.08
C GLN A 71 -27.17 22.96 15.53
N VAL A 72 -26.22 22.31 16.21
CA VAL A 72 -26.13 22.37 17.68
C VAL A 72 -24.71 22.73 18.11
N ARG A 73 -24.65 23.86 18.81
CA ARG A 73 -23.50 24.59 19.33
C ARG A 73 -23.08 24.00 20.68
N ILE A 74 -21.85 23.49 20.81
CA ILE A 74 -21.24 23.16 22.12
C ILE A 74 -20.02 24.05 22.34
N LYS A 75 -20.01 24.71 23.50
CA LYS A 75 -19.05 25.74 23.93
C LYS A 75 -17.64 25.19 24.14
N VAL A 76 -16.68 25.99 23.68
CA VAL A 76 -15.23 25.85 23.85
C VAL A 76 -14.80 26.32 25.25
N THR A 77 -14.09 25.44 25.95
CA THR A 77 -13.26 25.66 27.15
C THR A 77 -12.39 24.40 27.23
N GLU A 78 -11.05 24.36 27.29
CA GLU A 78 -9.99 25.33 27.55
C GLU A 78 -8.75 24.92 26.72
N LYS A 79 -7.96 25.92 26.29
CA LYS A 79 -6.63 25.74 25.70
C LYS A 79 -5.64 25.24 26.76
N ILE A 80 -5.30 23.94 26.79
CA ILE A 80 -4.03 23.48 27.37
C ILE A 80 -3.51 22.26 26.58
N THR A 81 -2.24 22.33 26.16
CA THR A 81 -1.37 21.29 25.54
C THR A 81 -1.51 20.95 24.04
N GLU A 82 -1.01 21.82 23.15
CA GLU A 82 -0.77 21.47 21.72
C GLU A 82 0.72 21.48 21.32
N GLU A 83 1.62 22.05 22.13
CA GLU A 83 3.04 22.14 21.74
C GLU A 83 3.80 20.81 21.84
N LYS A 84 3.47 19.91 22.77
CA LYS A 84 4.23 18.65 22.98
C LYS A 84 4.07 17.63 21.85
N GLY A 85 2.97 17.66 21.09
CA GLY A 85 2.71 16.72 19.99
C GLY A 85 3.44 17.05 18.68
N ARG A 86 3.77 18.32 18.47
CA ARG A 86 4.34 18.82 17.20
C ARG A 86 5.86 18.62 17.09
N PHE A 87 6.58 18.57 18.22
CA PHE A 87 8.04 18.43 18.25
C PHE A 87 8.59 17.08 17.72
N PRO A 88 8.00 15.91 18.03
CA PRO A 88 8.46 14.63 17.50
C PRO A 88 8.28 14.52 15.98
N GLU A 89 7.18 15.05 15.45
CA GLU A 89 6.86 14.97 14.02
C GLU A 89 7.78 15.86 13.16
N LEU A 90 8.20 17.01 13.68
CA LEU A 90 9.18 17.86 13.00
C LEU A 90 10.57 17.20 12.89
N GLN A 91 10.87 16.17 13.68
CA GLN A 91 12.12 15.41 13.52
C GLN A 91 12.19 14.69 12.16
N LEU A 92 11.05 14.41 11.53
CA LEU A 92 10.97 13.83 10.18
C LEU A 92 11.64 14.72 9.13
N PHE A 93 11.71 16.03 9.38
CA PHE A 93 12.28 17.01 8.45
C PHE A 93 13.73 17.37 8.76
N LYS A 94 14.36 16.74 9.76
CA LYS A 94 15.76 17.00 10.09
C LYS A 94 16.67 16.52 8.96
N SER A 95 17.58 17.39 8.57
CA SER A 95 18.66 17.06 7.64
C SER A 95 19.83 16.41 8.39
N THR A 96 20.53 15.51 7.72
CA THR A 96 21.81 14.93 8.14
C THR A 96 22.96 15.62 7.41
N ASN A 97 24.20 15.35 7.85
CA ASN A 97 25.41 15.82 7.16
C ASN A 97 25.54 15.28 5.70
N LEU A 98 24.86 14.18 5.38
CA LEU A 98 24.84 13.59 4.03
C LEU A 98 23.76 14.18 3.12
N THR A 99 22.80 14.91 3.70
CA THR A 99 21.64 15.47 3.00
C THR A 99 22.03 16.45 1.87
N PRO A 100 23.07 17.31 2.00
CA PRO A 100 23.49 18.17 0.89
C PRO A 100 24.00 17.42 -0.34
N LYS A 101 24.47 16.17 -0.18
CA LYS A 101 24.98 15.32 -1.27
C LYS A 101 23.92 14.36 -1.82
N PHE A 102 22.66 14.50 -1.42
CA PHE A 102 21.61 13.54 -1.76
C PHE A 102 21.47 13.33 -3.27
N ASP A 103 21.32 14.42 -4.04
CA ASP A 103 21.10 14.31 -5.49
C ASP A 103 22.34 13.74 -6.21
N SER A 104 23.54 14.17 -5.84
CA SER A 104 24.78 13.65 -6.44
C SER A 104 25.00 12.17 -6.10
N ARG A 105 24.66 11.72 -4.89
CA ARG A 105 24.74 10.31 -4.50
C ARG A 105 23.80 9.42 -5.31
N ILE A 106 22.57 9.87 -5.58
CA ILE A 106 21.63 9.12 -6.43
C ILE A 106 22.18 8.96 -7.84
N LEU A 107 22.65 10.07 -8.44
CA LEU A 107 23.18 10.07 -9.80
C LEU A 107 24.45 9.21 -9.91
N GLU A 108 25.36 9.30 -8.92
CA GLU A 108 26.57 8.47 -8.86
C GLU A 108 26.21 6.98 -8.71
N PHE A 109 25.25 6.65 -7.86
CA PHE A 109 24.82 5.27 -7.63
C PHE A 109 24.27 4.63 -8.90
N PHE A 110 23.28 5.25 -9.55
CA PHE A 110 22.73 4.67 -10.78
C PHE A 110 23.70 4.77 -11.97
N GLY A 111 24.55 5.80 -12.02
CA GLY A 111 25.59 5.93 -13.05
C GLY A 111 26.67 4.86 -12.95
N ARG A 112 26.99 4.39 -11.73
CA ARG A 112 28.01 3.36 -11.48
C ARG A 112 27.56 1.96 -11.91
N TYR A 113 26.29 1.60 -11.69
CA TYR A 113 25.86 0.19 -11.72
C TYR A 113 25.05 -0.23 -12.96
N GLN A 114 24.83 0.65 -13.95
CA GLN A 114 24.11 0.33 -15.22
C GLN A 114 22.83 -0.50 -15.00
N CYS A 115 21.95 0.02 -14.15
CA CYS A 115 20.77 -0.68 -13.66
C CYS A 115 19.74 -0.93 -14.77
N LYS A 116 19.27 -2.17 -14.93
CA LYS A 116 18.17 -2.49 -15.87
C LYS A 116 16.86 -1.81 -15.44
N VAL A 117 16.62 -1.75 -14.12
CA VAL A 117 15.47 -1.07 -13.52
C VAL A 117 15.95 -0.34 -12.26
N GLN A 118 15.53 0.91 -12.11
CA GLN A 118 15.83 1.75 -10.94
C GLN A 118 14.64 1.72 -9.98
N PHE A 119 14.84 1.19 -8.78
CA PHE A 119 13.82 1.07 -7.75
C PHE A 119 14.05 2.04 -6.61
N PHE A 120 12.95 2.54 -6.05
CA PHE A 120 12.90 3.32 -4.84
C PHE A 120 11.95 2.70 -3.84
N MET A 121 12.34 2.69 -2.58
CA MET A 121 11.48 2.42 -1.42
C MET A 121 11.64 3.55 -0.41
N THR A 122 10.69 3.72 0.49
CA THR A 122 10.79 4.69 1.60
C THR A 122 10.67 3.99 2.94
N TRP A 123 11.63 4.24 3.83
CA TRP A 123 11.60 3.75 5.20
C TRP A 123 11.87 4.90 6.18
N ILE A 124 10.80 5.40 6.82
CA ILE A 124 10.87 6.54 7.73
C ILE A 124 11.05 6.09 9.20
N SER A 125 10.66 4.85 9.52
CA SER A 125 10.75 4.28 10.86
C SER A 125 12.19 4.05 11.32
N PRO A 126 12.44 3.80 12.62
CA PRO A 126 13.75 3.41 13.12
C PRO A 126 14.34 2.21 12.36
N ALA A 127 15.65 2.20 12.13
CA ALA A 127 16.30 1.13 11.37
C ALA A 127 16.19 -0.22 12.10
N GLU A 128 16.11 -0.21 13.43
CA GLU A 128 15.93 -1.38 14.31
C GLU A 128 14.58 -2.05 14.10
N SER A 129 13.59 -1.32 13.59
CA SER A 129 12.29 -1.87 13.24
C SER A 129 12.21 -2.41 11.82
N PHE A 130 13.28 -2.28 11.02
CA PHE A 130 13.37 -2.88 9.69
C PHE A 130 13.56 -4.39 9.83
N GLY A 131 12.44 -5.10 9.84
CA GLY A 131 12.37 -6.49 10.23
C GLY A 131 12.58 -7.47 9.08
N ARG A 132 12.32 -8.74 9.38
CA ARG A 132 12.40 -9.84 8.40
C ARG A 132 11.42 -9.69 7.25
N ARG A 133 10.24 -9.14 7.50
CA ARG A 133 9.19 -8.98 6.47
C ARG A 133 9.63 -7.99 5.41
N GLU A 134 10.15 -6.84 5.85
CA GLU A 134 10.65 -5.78 4.97
C GLU A 134 11.94 -6.21 4.27
N PHE A 135 12.82 -6.94 4.97
CA PHE A 135 14.02 -7.51 4.35
C PHE A 135 13.67 -8.53 3.26
N PHE A 136 12.68 -9.39 3.51
CA PHE A 136 12.20 -10.35 2.51
C PHE A 136 11.62 -9.66 1.27
N VAL A 137 10.95 -8.51 1.41
CA VAL A 137 10.48 -7.74 0.26
C VAL A 137 11.65 -7.37 -0.66
N ILE A 138 12.79 -6.98 -0.11
CA ILE A 138 14.01 -6.73 -0.89
C ILE A 138 14.55 -8.02 -1.51
N GLU A 139 14.52 -9.14 -0.79
CA GLU A 139 14.91 -10.44 -1.36
C GLU A 139 14.06 -10.80 -2.58
N SER A 140 12.73 -10.67 -2.47
CA SER A 140 11.81 -10.96 -3.56
C SER A 140 12.03 -10.06 -4.80
N LEU A 141 12.38 -8.79 -4.56
CA LEU A 141 12.75 -7.85 -5.61
C LEU A 141 13.97 -8.35 -6.37
N PHE A 142 15.07 -8.62 -5.67
CA PHE A 142 16.32 -9.04 -6.32
C PHE A 142 16.27 -10.45 -6.91
N LYS A 143 15.40 -11.32 -6.37
CA LYS A 143 15.17 -12.65 -6.93
C LYS A 143 14.60 -12.57 -8.35
N THR A 144 13.74 -11.58 -8.60
CA THR A 144 13.00 -11.42 -9.86
C THR A 144 13.60 -10.36 -10.77
N ASN A 145 14.34 -9.41 -10.20
CA ASN A 145 15.01 -8.30 -10.89
C ASN A 145 16.49 -8.24 -10.49
N PRO A 146 17.31 -9.28 -10.80
CA PRO A 146 18.69 -9.39 -10.29
C PRO A 146 19.62 -8.29 -10.79
N ALA A 147 19.34 -7.68 -11.95
CA ALA A 147 20.06 -6.54 -12.51
C ALA A 147 19.42 -5.18 -12.17
N GLY A 148 18.47 -5.17 -11.22
CA GLY A 148 17.87 -3.94 -10.70
C GLY A 148 18.78 -3.27 -9.67
N CYS A 149 18.53 -1.98 -9.42
CA CYS A 149 19.18 -1.23 -8.35
C CYS A 149 18.14 -0.62 -7.43
N LEU A 150 18.33 -0.77 -6.12
CA LEU A 150 17.39 -0.28 -5.11
C LEU A 150 18.01 0.83 -4.26
N ILE A 151 17.34 1.98 -4.22
CA ILE A 151 17.58 3.01 -3.21
C ILE A 151 16.46 2.99 -2.18
N ILE A 152 16.82 2.86 -0.90
CA ILE A 152 15.88 3.01 0.23
C ILE A 152 16.03 4.42 0.79
N LEU A 153 15.04 5.27 0.58
CA LEU A 153 14.99 6.62 1.11
C LEU A 153 14.72 6.55 2.62
N SER A 154 15.77 6.76 3.43
CA SER A 154 15.71 6.58 4.87
C SER A 154 16.83 7.31 5.60
N ASN A 155 16.47 8.17 6.55
CA ASN A 155 17.43 8.82 7.43
C ASN A 155 18.07 7.85 8.43
N THR A 156 17.30 6.86 8.90
CA THR A 156 17.74 5.93 9.95
C THR A 156 18.59 4.81 9.37
N MET A 157 18.29 4.35 8.15
CA MET A 157 19.08 3.31 7.48
C MET A 157 20.31 3.83 6.74
N ASP A 158 20.43 5.13 6.44
CA ASP A 158 21.67 5.74 5.92
C ASP A 158 22.71 5.90 7.05
N SER A 159 23.09 4.75 7.61
CA SER A 159 23.92 4.61 8.80
C SER A 159 24.72 3.30 8.76
N GLY A 160 25.72 3.16 9.63
CA GLY A 160 26.47 1.91 9.75
C GLY A 160 25.61 0.71 10.16
N TYR A 161 24.53 0.94 10.92
CA TYR A 161 23.58 -0.12 11.28
C TYR A 161 22.71 -0.54 10.09
N GLY A 162 22.17 0.43 9.33
CA GLY A 162 21.42 0.13 8.11
C GLY A 162 22.28 -0.56 7.05
N TYR A 163 23.56 -0.18 6.93
CA TYR A 163 24.52 -0.93 6.10
C TYR A 163 24.64 -2.39 6.54
N ARG A 164 24.73 -2.68 7.85
CA ARG A 164 24.80 -4.07 8.35
C ARG A 164 23.52 -4.86 8.06
N ILE A 165 22.35 -4.21 8.07
CA ILE A 165 21.08 -4.83 7.66
C ILE A 165 21.18 -5.27 6.19
N LEU A 166 21.63 -4.39 5.30
CA LEU A 166 21.69 -4.63 3.86
C LEU A 166 22.90 -5.45 3.40
N LYS A 167 23.96 -5.50 4.21
CA LYS A 167 25.24 -6.16 3.93
C LYS A 167 25.09 -7.59 3.35
N PRO A 168 24.22 -8.47 3.85
CA PRO A 168 24.06 -9.81 3.29
C PRO A 168 23.64 -9.85 1.81
N LEU A 169 22.92 -8.83 1.32
CA LEU A 169 22.55 -8.71 -0.09
C LEU A 169 23.70 -8.09 -0.91
N ILE A 170 24.35 -7.06 -0.37
CA ILE A 170 25.47 -6.38 -1.01
C ILE A 170 26.63 -7.36 -1.25
N GLU A 171 26.96 -8.21 -0.27
CA GLU A 171 28.00 -9.23 -0.39
C GLU A 171 27.68 -10.32 -1.44
N ARG A 172 26.41 -10.42 -1.86
CA ARG A 172 25.96 -11.31 -2.94
C ARG A 172 25.92 -10.61 -4.31
N GLY A 173 26.40 -9.37 -4.39
CA GLY A 173 26.46 -8.59 -5.62
C GLY A 173 25.19 -7.81 -5.95
N TYR A 174 24.17 -7.81 -5.07
CA TYR A 174 22.97 -7.02 -5.31
C TYR A 174 23.21 -5.54 -5.01
N VAL A 175 22.67 -4.68 -5.87
CA VAL A 175 22.91 -3.23 -5.82
C VAL A 175 21.81 -2.56 -5.01
N VAL A 176 22.06 -2.42 -3.70
CA VAL A 176 21.13 -1.77 -2.75
C VAL A 176 21.86 -0.80 -1.85
N GLN A 177 21.25 0.37 -1.63
CA GLN A 177 21.78 1.36 -0.67
C GLN A 177 20.65 2.17 -0.02
N ALA A 178 20.77 2.42 1.28
CA ALA A 178 19.95 3.40 1.96
C ALA A 178 20.55 4.80 1.83
N MET A 179 19.71 5.82 1.60
CA MET A 179 20.13 7.21 1.47
C MET A 179 19.15 8.14 2.19
N ALA A 180 19.68 9.04 3.02
CA ALA A 180 18.92 10.08 3.70
C ALA A 180 18.40 11.11 2.67
N PRO A 181 17.07 11.25 2.50
CA PRO A 181 16.52 12.16 1.51
C PRO A 181 16.70 13.62 1.91
N ASN A 182 17.08 14.46 0.94
CA ASN A 182 16.98 15.91 1.07
C ASN A 182 15.60 16.38 0.65
N LEU A 183 14.68 16.46 1.61
CA LEU A 183 13.28 16.85 1.33
C LEU A 183 13.17 18.26 0.73
N TYR A 184 14.06 19.19 1.11
CA TYR A 184 14.07 20.52 0.49
C TYR A 184 14.40 20.43 -1.00
N SER A 185 15.50 19.75 -1.36
CA SER A 185 15.87 19.59 -2.78
C SER A 185 14.89 18.70 -3.55
N LEU A 186 14.27 17.72 -2.88
CA LEU A 186 13.31 16.81 -3.50
C LEU A 186 12.00 17.51 -3.86
N PHE A 187 11.53 18.42 -3.00
CA PHE A 187 10.28 19.16 -3.22
C PHE A 187 10.48 20.51 -3.90
N ASN A 188 11.71 21.00 -4.03
CA ASN A 188 11.95 22.27 -4.70
C ASN A 188 11.55 22.18 -6.19
N ASN A 189 11.00 23.27 -6.71
CA ASN A 189 10.47 23.38 -8.07
C ASN A 189 9.32 22.39 -8.38
N THR A 190 8.62 21.89 -7.37
CA THR A 190 7.38 21.12 -7.52
C THR A 190 6.27 21.71 -6.62
N PRO A 191 4.99 21.37 -6.88
CA PRO A 191 3.88 21.78 -6.02
C PRO A 191 4.02 21.32 -4.57
N SER A 192 4.75 20.22 -4.34
CA SER A 192 5.06 19.68 -3.01
C SER A 192 5.72 20.69 -2.07
N LYS A 193 6.44 21.68 -2.62
CA LYS A 193 7.08 22.74 -1.83
C LYS A 193 6.08 23.53 -0.98
N ILE A 194 4.87 23.74 -1.50
CA ILE A 194 3.81 24.51 -0.82
C ILE A 194 3.41 23.78 0.46
N TRP A 195 2.97 22.52 0.33
CA TRP A 195 2.62 21.69 1.49
C TRP A 195 3.77 21.53 2.47
N PHE A 196 4.99 21.33 1.99
CA PHE A 196 6.17 21.18 2.85
C PHE A 196 6.47 22.43 3.69
N ASN A 197 6.27 23.62 3.13
CA ASN A 197 6.43 24.87 3.87
C ASN A 197 5.27 25.11 4.85
N ASP A 198 4.04 24.82 4.42
CA ASP A 198 2.85 25.04 5.23
C ASP A 198 2.80 24.09 6.44
N ILE A 199 3.19 22.81 6.27
CA ILE A 199 3.27 21.85 7.38
C ILE A 199 4.37 22.22 8.38
N LYS A 200 5.53 22.72 7.91
CA LYS A 200 6.64 23.13 8.78
C LYS A 200 6.35 24.40 9.56
N SER A 201 5.71 25.37 8.92
CA SER A 201 5.27 26.61 9.59
C SER A 201 4.07 26.37 10.51
N GLY A 202 3.34 25.27 10.33
CA GLY A 202 2.11 24.96 11.06
C GLY A 202 0.89 25.69 10.52
N LYS A 203 0.96 26.17 9.27
CA LYS A 203 -0.20 26.71 8.55
C LYS A 203 -1.15 25.59 8.11
N THR A 204 -0.63 24.39 7.88
CA THR A 204 -1.41 23.17 7.63
C THR A 204 -1.40 22.29 8.88
N ASP A 205 -2.57 21.78 9.25
CA ASP A 205 -2.73 20.77 10.30
C ASP A 205 -2.28 19.38 9.77
N PRO A 206 -1.35 18.67 10.43
CA PRO A 206 -0.95 17.31 10.04
C PRO A 206 -2.08 16.27 10.15
N GLY A 207 -3.09 16.52 10.98
CA GLY A 207 -4.23 15.64 11.23
C GLY A 207 -3.90 14.35 11.99
N GLU A 208 -4.89 13.45 12.09
CA GLU A 208 -4.81 12.21 12.88
C GLU A 208 -3.99 11.08 12.22
N ILE A 209 -3.90 11.07 10.88
CA ILE A 209 -3.12 10.06 10.16
C ILE A 209 -1.62 10.41 10.30
N PRO A 210 -0.77 9.45 10.72
CA PRO A 210 0.63 9.74 11.01
C PRO A 210 1.33 10.53 9.90
N LEU A 211 1.97 11.64 10.26
CA LEU A 211 2.63 12.53 9.30
C LEU A 211 3.66 11.79 8.43
N ALA A 212 4.37 10.80 9.00
CA ALA A 212 5.28 9.94 8.26
C ALA A 212 4.61 9.17 7.10
N GLN A 213 3.36 8.73 7.27
CA GLN A 213 2.60 8.04 6.23
C GLN A 213 2.27 9.01 5.09
N ASN A 214 1.81 10.21 5.42
CA ASN A 214 1.52 11.25 4.44
C ASN A 214 2.79 11.74 3.73
N LEU A 215 3.90 11.89 4.46
CA LEU A 215 5.19 12.22 3.90
C LEU A 215 5.68 11.15 2.92
N SER A 216 5.51 9.86 3.23
CA SER A 216 5.82 8.77 2.30
C SER A 216 4.96 8.81 1.02
N ASN A 217 3.68 9.18 1.13
CA ASN A 217 2.82 9.41 -0.04
C ASN A 217 3.32 10.55 -0.94
N LEU A 218 3.97 11.59 -0.39
CA LEU A 218 4.51 12.68 -1.18
C LEU A 218 5.92 12.36 -1.74
N ILE A 219 6.78 11.73 -0.93
CA ILE A 219 8.15 11.35 -1.32
C ILE A 219 8.13 10.44 -2.56
N ARG A 220 7.22 9.45 -2.60
CA ARG A 220 7.14 8.52 -3.75
C ARG A 220 6.82 9.22 -5.07
N LEU A 221 6.02 10.27 -5.03
CA LEU A 221 5.68 11.07 -6.21
C LEU A 221 6.87 11.93 -6.63
N ALA A 222 7.47 12.62 -5.67
CA ALA A 222 8.56 13.56 -5.93
C ALA A 222 9.85 12.85 -6.40
N VAL A 223 10.16 11.67 -5.83
CA VAL A 223 11.34 10.91 -6.25
C VAL A 223 11.19 10.41 -7.69
N LEU A 224 10.01 9.88 -8.06
CA LEU A 224 9.74 9.47 -9.44
C LEU A 224 9.71 10.68 -10.38
N TYR A 225 9.18 11.82 -9.95
CA TYR A 225 9.18 13.01 -10.79
C TYR A 225 10.62 13.49 -11.08
N LYS A 226 11.51 13.42 -10.08
CA LYS A 226 12.88 13.89 -10.21
C LYS A 226 13.81 12.90 -10.90
N TYR A 227 13.61 11.59 -10.70
CA TYR A 227 14.54 10.55 -11.14
C TYR A 227 13.95 9.51 -12.09
N GLY A 228 12.62 9.39 -12.16
CA GLY A 228 11.94 8.29 -12.87
C GLY A 228 12.11 6.95 -12.16
N GLY A 229 11.70 5.88 -12.84
CA GLY A 229 11.87 4.50 -12.38
C GLY A 229 10.63 3.91 -11.72
N VAL A 230 10.86 3.06 -10.72
CA VAL A 230 9.81 2.31 -10.01
C VAL A 230 9.84 2.66 -8.54
N TYR A 231 8.70 3.05 -7.97
CA TYR A 231 8.52 3.12 -6.53
C TYR A 231 7.73 1.89 -6.04
N LEU A 232 8.17 1.31 -4.93
CA LEU A 232 7.48 0.23 -4.22
C LEU A 232 7.36 0.58 -2.73
N ASP A 233 6.21 0.27 -2.12
CA ASP A 233 6.12 0.23 -0.66
C ASP A 233 6.94 -0.96 -0.10
N THR A 234 7.44 -0.82 1.13
CA THR A 234 8.29 -1.84 1.78
C THR A 234 7.53 -3.09 2.22
N ASP A 235 6.25 -3.18 1.90
CA ASP A 235 5.34 -4.30 2.14
C ASP A 235 4.78 -4.88 0.82
N PHE A 236 5.50 -4.69 -0.29
CA PHE A 236 5.15 -5.22 -1.60
C PHE A 236 6.08 -6.37 -2.01
N ILE A 237 5.57 -7.61 -2.00
CA ILE A 237 6.34 -8.78 -2.47
C ILE A 237 6.40 -8.76 -3.99
N VAL A 238 7.60 -8.77 -4.56
CA VAL A 238 7.82 -8.74 -6.02
C VAL A 238 7.88 -10.16 -6.56
N LEU A 239 7.10 -10.45 -7.60
CA LEU A 239 6.93 -11.78 -8.19
C LEU A 239 7.35 -11.86 -9.68
N LYS A 240 7.58 -10.72 -10.36
CA LYS A 240 8.02 -10.68 -11.77
C LYS A 240 9.03 -9.57 -12.03
N ASP A 241 9.67 -9.65 -13.19
CA ASP A 241 10.56 -8.61 -13.73
C ASP A 241 9.74 -7.36 -14.12
N PHE A 242 10.21 -6.18 -13.72
CA PHE A 242 9.55 -4.89 -13.94
C PHE A 242 10.06 -4.16 -15.19
N SER A 243 11.04 -4.71 -15.92
CA SER A 243 11.68 -3.99 -17.04
C SER A 243 10.77 -3.74 -18.24
N GLY A 244 9.68 -4.48 -18.35
CA GLY A 244 8.64 -4.28 -19.36
C GLY A 244 7.58 -3.23 -18.99
N LEU A 245 7.63 -2.66 -17.78
CA LEU A 245 6.64 -1.68 -17.33
C LEU A 245 7.14 -0.25 -17.56
N ARG A 246 6.23 0.63 -17.99
CA ARG A 246 6.47 2.07 -18.16
C ARG A 246 5.16 2.82 -17.96
N ASN A 247 5.23 4.01 -17.36
CA ASN A 247 4.09 4.91 -17.11
C ASN A 247 2.83 4.16 -16.64
N SER A 248 2.99 3.32 -15.62
CA SER A 248 1.97 2.37 -15.15
C SER A 248 1.57 2.63 -13.70
N ILE A 249 0.28 2.50 -13.44
CA ILE A 249 -0.34 2.53 -12.10
C ILE A 249 -1.32 1.37 -11.97
N GLY A 250 -1.50 0.81 -10.77
CA GLY A 250 -2.41 -0.31 -10.57
C GLY A 250 -3.79 0.12 -10.08
N ALA A 251 -4.83 -0.53 -10.60
CA ALA A 251 -6.15 -0.55 -10.01
C ALA A 251 -6.14 -1.40 -8.74
N GLN A 252 -6.50 -0.81 -7.60
CA GLN A 252 -6.74 -1.55 -6.37
C GLN A 252 -8.07 -2.32 -6.41
N SER A 253 -9.09 -1.75 -7.05
CA SER A 253 -10.43 -2.36 -7.18
C SER A 253 -11.09 -1.98 -8.50
N ILE A 254 -12.06 -2.80 -8.90
CA ILE A 254 -12.87 -2.64 -10.12
C ILE A 254 -14.37 -2.74 -9.79
N ASP A 255 -15.22 -2.22 -10.66
CA ASP A 255 -16.66 -2.42 -10.63
C ASP A 255 -17.07 -3.72 -11.35
N VAL A 256 -18.38 -3.97 -11.43
CA VAL A 256 -18.95 -5.14 -12.12
C VAL A 256 -18.68 -5.17 -13.62
N ASN A 257 -18.38 -4.03 -14.22
CA ASN A 257 -18.09 -3.88 -15.65
C ASN A 257 -16.58 -3.98 -15.95
N GLY A 258 -15.75 -4.18 -14.92
CA GLY A 258 -14.29 -4.23 -15.05
C GLY A 258 -13.59 -2.87 -15.07
N ASN A 259 -14.33 -1.76 -14.90
CA ASN A 259 -13.72 -0.45 -14.78
C ASN A 259 -13.09 -0.29 -13.41
N TRP A 260 -11.90 0.30 -13.33
CA TRP A 260 -11.28 0.56 -12.03
C TRP A 260 -12.14 1.55 -11.22
N THR A 261 -12.26 1.30 -9.91
CA THR A 261 -12.97 2.16 -8.95
C THR A 261 -12.01 2.84 -7.96
N ARG A 262 -10.82 2.28 -7.80
CA ARG A 262 -9.74 2.82 -6.98
C ARG A 262 -8.41 2.51 -7.63
N LEU A 263 -7.58 3.53 -7.81
CA LEU A 263 -6.15 3.37 -8.07
C LEU A 263 -5.38 3.48 -6.76
N ASN A 264 -4.16 2.97 -6.74
CA ASN A 264 -3.31 3.01 -5.55
C ASN A 264 -1.85 3.34 -5.94
N ASN A 265 -1.16 4.04 -5.05
CA ASN A 265 0.18 4.56 -5.24
C ASN A 265 1.25 3.78 -4.45
N ALA A 266 0.95 2.58 -3.95
CA ALA A 266 1.92 1.68 -3.33
C ALA A 266 2.95 1.13 -4.34
N VAL A 267 2.57 1.11 -5.61
CA VAL A 267 3.45 0.83 -6.75
C VAL A 267 3.21 1.88 -7.81
N LEU A 268 4.28 2.51 -8.30
CA LEU A 268 4.22 3.49 -9.37
C LEU A 268 5.41 3.28 -10.29
N VAL A 269 5.19 3.24 -11.60
CA VAL A 269 6.24 3.12 -12.61
C VAL A 269 6.11 4.30 -13.54
N PHE A 270 7.06 5.23 -13.54
CA PHE A 270 6.94 6.43 -14.36
C PHE A 270 8.30 6.92 -14.84
N ASP A 271 8.29 7.49 -16.03
CA ASP A 271 9.43 8.26 -16.50
C ASP A 271 9.66 9.50 -15.63
N LYS A 272 10.90 9.97 -15.65
CA LYS A 272 11.27 11.25 -15.05
C LYS A 272 10.40 12.36 -15.65
N MET A 273 9.97 13.29 -14.80
CA MET A 273 9.15 14.46 -15.15
C MET A 273 7.77 14.14 -15.75
N HIS A 274 7.26 12.93 -15.56
CA HIS A 274 5.94 12.58 -16.09
C HIS A 274 4.84 13.54 -15.58
N PRO A 275 4.00 14.13 -16.45
CA PRO A 275 3.02 15.16 -16.06
C PRO A 275 2.05 14.71 -14.98
N LEU A 276 1.64 13.43 -15.02
CA LEU A 276 0.72 12.87 -14.04
C LEU A 276 1.29 12.92 -12.61
N LEU A 277 2.61 12.74 -12.42
CA LEU A 277 3.25 12.87 -11.12
C LEU A 277 3.20 14.32 -10.61
N TYR A 278 3.34 15.31 -11.50
CA TYR A 278 3.18 16.72 -11.14
C TYR A 278 1.76 17.01 -10.66
N MET A 279 0.76 16.53 -11.39
CA MET A 279 -0.65 16.68 -11.02
C MET A 279 -1.01 15.97 -9.71
N PHE A 280 -0.40 14.80 -9.44
CA PHE A 280 -0.55 14.14 -8.15
C PHE A 280 0.04 14.96 -7.00
N MET A 281 1.23 15.54 -7.19
CA MET A 281 1.83 16.42 -6.18
C MET A 281 1.02 17.70 -5.97
N GLU A 282 0.42 18.24 -7.03
CA GLU A 282 -0.48 19.39 -6.98
C GLU A 282 -1.75 19.06 -6.17
N GLU A 283 -2.46 18.00 -6.53
CA GLU A 283 -3.66 17.55 -5.81
C GLU A 283 -3.34 17.25 -4.34
N PHE A 284 -2.22 16.59 -4.06
CA PHE A 284 -1.75 16.35 -2.69
C PHE A 284 -1.60 17.67 -1.92
N ALA A 285 -0.94 18.67 -2.51
CA ALA A 285 -0.63 19.91 -1.82
C ALA A 285 -1.88 20.76 -1.55
N PHE A 286 -2.79 20.85 -2.51
CA PHE A 286 -3.97 21.73 -2.41
C PHE A 286 -5.17 21.11 -1.72
N THR A 287 -5.26 19.77 -1.70
CA THR A 287 -6.41 19.07 -1.10
C THR A 287 -6.03 18.26 0.13
N PHE A 288 -4.84 18.50 0.70
CA PHE A 288 -4.33 17.73 1.83
C PHE A 288 -5.37 17.64 2.95
N ASP A 289 -5.65 16.43 3.39
CA ASP A 289 -6.48 16.17 4.57
C ASP A 289 -5.81 15.07 5.41
N GLY A 290 -5.17 15.50 6.48
CA GLY A 290 -4.47 14.62 7.42
C GLY A 290 -5.39 13.74 8.25
N ASN A 291 -6.71 14.00 8.28
CA ASN A 291 -7.67 13.27 9.10
C ASN A 291 -8.32 12.10 8.36
N ARG A 292 -8.19 12.04 7.03
CA ARG A 292 -8.87 11.04 6.19
C ARG A 292 -7.90 9.98 5.67
N TRP A 293 -8.06 8.75 6.14
CA TRP A 293 -7.23 7.63 5.67
C TRP A 293 -7.37 7.39 4.16
N GLY A 294 -6.23 7.30 3.48
CA GLY A 294 -6.15 7.08 2.04
C GLY A 294 -6.39 8.34 1.19
N HIS A 295 -6.88 9.44 1.77
CA HIS A 295 -7.21 10.67 1.05
C HIS A 295 -6.03 11.21 0.24
N ASN A 296 -4.85 11.27 0.86
CA ASN A 296 -3.61 11.79 0.26
C ASN A 296 -2.80 10.73 -0.52
N GLY A 297 -3.35 9.52 -0.72
CA GLY A 297 -2.69 8.43 -1.42
C GLY A 297 -3.60 7.83 -2.48
N PRO A 298 -4.18 6.62 -2.27
CA PRO A 298 -5.05 5.97 -3.25
C PRO A 298 -6.21 6.86 -3.76
N TYR A 299 -6.82 7.65 -2.88
CA TYR A 299 -7.93 8.51 -3.29
C TYR A 299 -7.47 9.69 -4.13
N MET A 300 -6.36 10.33 -3.76
CA MET A 300 -5.74 11.41 -4.53
C MET A 300 -5.40 10.96 -5.95
N VAL A 301 -4.67 9.85 -6.13
CA VAL A 301 -4.29 9.39 -7.48
C VAL A 301 -5.51 9.01 -8.32
N SER A 302 -6.56 8.49 -7.70
CA SER A 302 -7.82 8.17 -8.39
C SER A 302 -8.51 9.43 -8.91
N ARG A 303 -8.65 10.48 -8.07
CA ARG A 303 -9.30 11.74 -8.47
C ARG A 303 -8.59 12.41 -9.63
N VAL A 304 -7.25 12.43 -9.60
CA VAL A 304 -6.45 13.03 -10.68
C VAL A 304 -6.60 12.24 -11.97
N VAL A 305 -6.46 10.90 -11.94
CA VAL A 305 -6.60 10.08 -13.14
C VAL A 305 -8.01 10.17 -13.72
N GLU A 306 -9.06 10.19 -12.88
CA GLU A 306 -10.43 10.34 -13.35
C GLU A 306 -10.65 11.69 -14.07
N ARG A 307 -10.03 12.76 -13.58
CA ARG A 307 -10.10 14.09 -14.18
C ARG A 307 -9.34 14.15 -15.51
N VAL A 308 -8.13 13.58 -15.56
CA VAL A 308 -7.25 13.58 -16.73
C VAL A 308 -7.81 12.72 -17.86
N ALA A 309 -8.30 11.51 -17.57
CA ALA A 309 -8.83 10.59 -18.57
C ALA A 309 -10.02 11.17 -19.37
N LYS A 310 -10.68 12.20 -18.83
CA LYS A 310 -11.79 12.91 -19.49
C LYS A 310 -11.33 14.10 -20.33
N THR A 311 -10.12 14.60 -20.14
CA THR A 311 -9.73 15.96 -20.56
C THR A 311 -8.39 16.06 -21.29
N GLN A 312 -7.48 15.10 -21.13
CA GLN A 312 -6.13 15.17 -21.64
C GLN A 312 -5.65 13.81 -22.14
N ASP A 313 -4.86 13.83 -23.22
CA ASP A 313 -4.15 12.66 -23.72
C ASP A 313 -2.79 12.56 -23.01
N ILE A 314 -2.73 11.83 -21.91
CA ILE A 314 -1.51 11.56 -21.14
C ILE A 314 -1.17 10.07 -21.28
N ASP A 315 0.07 9.76 -21.67
CA ASP A 315 0.57 8.40 -21.82
C ASP A 315 0.70 7.69 -20.46
N PHE A 316 -0.28 6.88 -20.08
CA PHE A 316 -0.14 5.96 -18.96
C PHE A 316 -1.05 4.74 -19.11
N THR A 317 -0.71 3.66 -18.42
CA THR A 317 -1.50 2.43 -18.37
C THR A 317 -2.01 2.17 -16.96
N VAL A 318 -3.30 1.87 -16.85
CA VAL A 318 -3.88 1.29 -15.62
C VAL A 318 -3.83 -0.22 -15.70
N LEU A 319 -3.02 -0.85 -14.86
CA LEU A 319 -2.94 -2.30 -14.76
C LEU A 319 -4.07 -2.86 -13.88
N PRO A 320 -4.60 -4.06 -14.19
CA PRO A 320 -5.70 -4.65 -13.43
C PRO A 320 -5.28 -5.01 -11.99
N PRO A 321 -6.23 -5.20 -11.06
CA PRO A 321 -5.89 -5.53 -9.67
C PRO A 321 -5.00 -6.75 -9.51
N MET A 322 -5.13 -7.74 -10.38
CA MET A 322 -4.30 -8.94 -10.33
C MET A 322 -2.80 -8.66 -10.50
N ALA A 323 -2.42 -7.54 -11.14
CA ALA A 323 -1.02 -7.17 -11.35
C ALA A 323 -0.31 -6.82 -10.04
N PHE A 324 -0.91 -5.98 -9.18
CA PHE A 324 -0.25 -5.45 -7.97
C PHE A 324 -1.05 -5.67 -6.67
N TYR A 325 -2.37 -5.81 -6.77
CA TYR A 325 -3.31 -5.89 -5.65
C TYR A 325 -4.18 -7.16 -5.72
N PRO A 326 -3.59 -8.37 -5.80
CA PRO A 326 -4.33 -9.61 -6.05
C PRO A 326 -5.13 -10.11 -4.83
N VAL A 327 -5.08 -9.36 -3.73
CA VAL A 327 -5.87 -9.53 -2.51
C VAL A 327 -6.14 -8.16 -1.90
N ASP A 328 -7.39 -7.94 -1.51
CA ASP A 328 -7.81 -6.71 -0.86
C ASP A 328 -7.41 -6.72 0.64
N TRP A 329 -7.31 -5.53 1.23
CA TRP A 329 -6.89 -5.34 2.62
C TRP A 329 -7.80 -6.02 3.65
N ILE A 330 -9.09 -6.23 3.34
CA ILE A 330 -10.06 -6.94 4.18
C ILE A 330 -9.74 -8.44 4.19
N ARG A 331 -9.44 -9.03 3.02
CA ARG A 331 -9.20 -10.47 2.87
C ARG A 331 -7.73 -10.88 3.03
N VAL A 332 -6.81 -9.93 3.21
CA VAL A 332 -5.37 -10.19 3.29
C VAL A 332 -5.00 -11.20 4.38
N ALA A 333 -5.76 -11.28 5.47
CA ALA A 333 -5.54 -12.24 6.55
C ALA A 333 -5.48 -13.70 6.05
N ARG A 334 -6.26 -14.04 5.01
CA ARG A 334 -6.29 -15.39 4.42
C ARG A 334 -4.97 -15.81 3.78
N PHE A 335 -4.11 -14.85 3.40
CA PHE A 335 -2.81 -15.15 2.82
C PHE A 335 -1.78 -15.56 3.89
N PHE A 336 -2.04 -15.23 5.17
CA PHE A 336 -1.18 -15.54 6.31
C PHE A 336 -1.58 -16.82 7.03
N ALA A 337 -2.83 -17.26 6.87
CA ALA A 337 -3.36 -18.46 7.53
C ALA A 337 -2.91 -19.76 6.85
N ARG A 338 -2.77 -20.82 7.66
CA ARG A 338 -2.52 -22.17 7.18
C ARG A 338 -3.74 -22.70 6.42
N PRO A 339 -3.54 -23.54 5.39
CA PRO A 339 -4.66 -24.23 4.76
C PRO A 339 -5.37 -25.13 5.78
N ASN A 340 -6.70 -25.13 5.75
CA ASN A 340 -7.53 -26.00 6.58
C ASN A 340 -8.06 -27.16 5.75
N GLY A 341 -7.50 -28.35 5.95
CA GLY A 341 -7.83 -29.56 5.20
C GLY A 341 -7.51 -29.49 3.71
N GLN A 342 -7.93 -30.52 2.97
CA GLN A 342 -7.61 -30.71 1.55
C GLN A 342 -8.09 -29.55 0.65
N ASN A 343 -9.30 -29.03 0.89
CA ASN A 343 -9.83 -27.89 0.12
C ASN A 343 -9.01 -26.62 0.33
N GLY A 344 -8.51 -26.40 1.54
CA GLY A 344 -7.60 -25.29 1.85
C GLY A 344 -6.29 -25.40 1.07
N GLU A 345 -5.71 -26.59 1.01
CA GLU A 345 -4.47 -26.85 0.27
C GLU A 345 -4.65 -26.63 -1.24
N ILE A 346 -5.73 -27.16 -1.82
CA ILE A 346 -6.08 -26.94 -3.23
C ILE A 346 -6.21 -25.44 -3.53
N TRP A 347 -6.88 -24.69 -2.64
CA TRP A 347 -7.02 -23.24 -2.79
C TRP A 347 -5.68 -22.51 -2.73
N VAL A 348 -4.81 -22.84 -1.77
CA VAL A 348 -3.46 -22.23 -1.66
C VAL A 348 -2.66 -22.48 -2.93
N GLU A 349 -2.60 -23.72 -3.40
CA GLU A 349 -1.85 -24.10 -4.60
C GLU A 349 -2.42 -23.45 -5.86
N ALA A 350 -3.74 -23.38 -6.00
CA ALA A 350 -4.38 -22.66 -7.11
C ALA A 350 -4.06 -21.16 -7.08
N LYS A 351 -4.09 -20.53 -5.89
CA LYS A 351 -3.79 -19.10 -5.76
C LYS A 351 -2.31 -18.81 -6.02
N LEU A 352 -1.38 -19.66 -5.57
CA LEU A 352 0.06 -19.54 -5.87
C LEU A 352 0.32 -19.65 -7.38
N ARG A 353 -0.31 -20.62 -8.07
CA ARG A 353 -0.22 -20.72 -9.55
C ARG A 353 -0.73 -19.47 -10.25
N HIS A 354 -1.86 -18.93 -9.79
CA HIS A 354 -2.44 -17.71 -10.36
C HIS A 354 -1.52 -16.49 -10.13
N LEU A 355 -1.00 -16.32 -8.91
CA LEU A 355 -0.02 -15.26 -8.60
C LEU A 355 1.20 -15.34 -9.50
N LYS A 356 1.80 -16.53 -9.66
CA LYS A 356 2.98 -16.73 -10.50
C LYS A 356 2.73 -16.37 -11.97
N ARG A 357 1.53 -16.65 -12.49
CA ARG A 357 1.17 -16.40 -13.89
C ARG A 357 0.86 -14.95 -14.17
N GLU A 358 0.13 -14.29 -13.29
CA GLU A 358 -0.49 -12.99 -13.60
C GLU A 358 0.12 -11.82 -12.81
N ALA A 359 0.50 -12.03 -11.55
CA ALA A 359 0.90 -10.93 -10.66
C ALA A 359 2.34 -10.48 -10.88
N TYR A 360 2.57 -9.18 -10.89
CA TYR A 360 3.89 -8.58 -10.69
C TYR A 360 4.28 -8.56 -9.22
N GLY A 361 3.29 -8.55 -8.32
CA GLY A 361 3.54 -8.67 -6.90
C GLY A 361 2.28 -8.69 -6.05
N VAL A 362 2.50 -8.72 -4.73
CA VAL A 362 1.44 -8.76 -3.72
C VAL A 362 1.69 -7.64 -2.72
N HIS A 363 0.81 -6.64 -2.69
CA HIS A 363 0.78 -5.66 -1.62
C HIS A 363 0.20 -6.26 -0.34
N LEU A 364 0.92 -6.16 0.78
CA LEU A 364 0.55 -6.82 2.04
C LEU A 364 -0.32 -5.95 2.95
N TRP A 365 -0.46 -4.65 2.69
CA TRP A 365 -1.25 -3.76 3.54
C TRP A 365 -0.76 -3.76 5.00
N ASN A 366 0.53 -3.46 5.25
CA ASN A 366 1.21 -3.69 6.53
C ASN A 366 0.48 -3.09 7.74
N ARG A 367 -0.25 -1.98 7.58
CA ARG A 367 -1.13 -1.45 8.65
C ARG A 367 -2.10 -2.51 9.19
N GLN A 368 -2.63 -3.35 8.31
CA GLN A 368 -3.52 -4.46 8.63
C GLN A 368 -2.79 -5.79 8.82
N SER A 369 -1.81 -6.11 7.98
CA SER A 369 -1.21 -7.44 8.00
C SER A 369 -0.17 -7.66 9.08
N ARG A 370 0.41 -6.60 9.66
CA ARG A 370 1.48 -6.73 10.68
C ARG A 370 1.08 -7.53 11.92
N ARG A 371 -0.22 -7.62 12.20
CA ARG A 371 -0.76 -8.38 13.34
C ARG A 371 -0.88 -9.88 13.07
N PHE A 372 -0.78 -10.31 11.81
CA PHE A 372 -0.94 -11.71 11.44
C PHE A 372 0.41 -12.42 11.41
N LYS A 373 0.48 -13.56 12.10
CA LYS A 373 1.60 -14.48 12.03
C LYS A 373 1.58 -15.19 10.68
N ILE A 374 2.75 -15.44 10.11
CA ILE A 374 2.89 -16.23 8.88
C ILE A 374 2.82 -17.70 9.28
N GLU A 375 1.67 -18.33 9.07
CA GLU A 375 1.47 -19.72 9.45
C GLU A 375 2.08 -20.69 8.42
N HIS A 376 2.39 -21.90 8.86
CA HIS A 376 2.98 -22.93 8.01
C HIS A 376 2.07 -23.29 6.84
N GLY A 377 2.64 -23.32 5.63
CA GLY A 377 1.91 -23.62 4.40
C GLY A 377 0.99 -22.50 3.90
N SER A 378 0.94 -21.35 4.58
CA SER A 378 0.22 -20.16 4.09
C SER A 378 0.79 -19.66 2.75
N ILE A 379 0.00 -18.88 2.01
CA ILE A 379 0.45 -18.28 0.74
C ILE A 379 1.72 -17.45 0.96
N ILE A 380 1.74 -16.57 1.96
CA ILE A 380 2.94 -15.75 2.26
C ILE A 380 4.12 -16.62 2.67
N GLY A 381 3.89 -17.65 3.49
CA GLY A 381 4.95 -18.59 3.87
C GLY A 381 5.58 -19.28 2.66
N ARG A 382 4.76 -19.71 1.68
CA ARG A 382 5.23 -20.32 0.44
C ARG A 382 5.93 -19.31 -0.48
N LEU A 383 5.39 -18.10 -0.63
CA LEU A 383 6.07 -17.03 -1.38
C LEU A 383 7.45 -16.71 -0.79
N ILE A 384 7.58 -16.66 0.54
CA ILE A 384 8.86 -16.45 1.21
C ILE A 384 9.83 -17.59 0.91
N SER A 385 9.38 -18.83 1.05
CA SER A 385 10.20 -20.00 0.76
C SER A 385 10.71 -20.02 -0.69
N ASP A 386 9.87 -19.59 -1.65
CA ASP A 386 10.20 -19.66 -3.07
C ASP A 386 11.09 -18.50 -3.54
N HIS A 387 11.05 -17.35 -2.86
CA HIS A 387 11.71 -16.11 -3.31
C HIS A 387 12.81 -15.58 -2.38
N CYS A 388 13.12 -16.27 -1.28
CA CYS A 388 14.24 -15.90 -0.43
C CYS A 388 15.59 -16.09 -1.15
N ILE A 389 16.57 -15.26 -0.78
CA ILE A 389 17.95 -15.30 -1.27
C ILE A 389 18.86 -15.84 -0.16
N ILE A 390 18.63 -15.41 1.07
CA ILE A 390 19.40 -15.77 2.27
C ILE A 390 18.63 -16.79 3.12
N CYS A 391 17.30 -16.87 2.98
CA CYS A 391 16.43 -17.95 3.48
C CYS A 391 16.59 -18.28 4.98
N ARG A 392 16.61 -17.27 5.86
CA ARG A 392 16.64 -17.48 7.32
C ARG A 392 15.23 -17.78 7.84
N HIS A 393 15.02 -18.96 8.44
CA HIS A 393 13.80 -19.45 9.14
C HIS A 393 12.51 -18.63 8.90
N THR A 394 11.78 -18.99 7.85
CA THR A 394 10.51 -18.38 7.38
C THR A 394 9.45 -18.16 8.47
N TYR A 395 9.43 -19.00 9.51
CA TYR A 395 8.38 -19.04 10.54
C TYR A 395 8.72 -18.35 11.86
N SER A 396 9.83 -17.62 11.92
CA SER A 396 10.29 -16.97 13.16
C SER A 396 10.00 -15.47 13.18
N SER A 397 8.80 -15.09 12.71
CA SER A 397 8.32 -13.71 12.61
C SER A 397 7.12 -13.45 13.52
#